data_AF-A0A286IEL6-F1
#
_entry.id   AF-A0A286IEL6-F1
#
_cell.length_a   1.000
_cell.length_b   1.000
_cell.length_c   1.000
_cell.angle_alpha   90.00
_cell.angle_beta   90.00
_cell.angle_gamma   90.00
#
_symmetry.space_group_name_H-M   'P 1'
#
loop_
_entity.id
_entity.type
_entity.pdbx_description
1 polymer ?
#
loop_
_entity_poly.entity_id
_entity_poly.type
_entity_poly.pdbx_seq_one_letter_code
_entity_poly.pdbx_strand_id
1 'polypeptide(L)' 'MMAELTPPEHEHAEAVILAAQWLADQNPTPSPIVPTLRSRFDLSVVEACEAAALSNRHRISRRAFG' A
#
# COMPACT_ATOMS: atom_id res chain seq x y z
N MET A 1 -9.03 20.59 -13.82
CA MET A 1 -8.33 19.66 -14.71
C MET A 1 -8.14 18.38 -13.95
N MET A 2 -8.90 17.32 -14.26
CA MET A 2 -8.69 15.99 -13.70
C MET A 2 -7.66 15.31 -14.61
N ALA A 3 -6.48 15.02 -14.08
CA ALA A 3 -5.46 14.30 -14.81
C ALA A 3 -5.99 12.88 -15.08
N GLU A 4 -6.34 12.61 -16.33
CA GLU A 4 -6.68 11.27 -16.81
C GLU A 4 -5.39 10.45 -16.79
N LEU A 5 -5.13 9.77 -15.66
CA LEU A 5 -4.00 8.86 -15.53
C LEU A 5 -4.17 7.74 -16.56
N THR A 6 -3.12 7.50 -17.34
CA THR A 6 -3.16 6.48 -18.40
C THR A 6 -3.37 5.09 -17.79
N PRO A 7 -3.93 4.11 -18.53
CA PRO A 7 -4.24 2.77 -18.01
C PRO A 7 -3.13 2.12 -17.14
N PRO A 8 -1.84 2.13 -17.52
CA PRO A 8 -0.80 1.54 -16.68
C PRO A 8 -0.63 2.28 -15.35
N GLU A 9 -0.77 3.61 -15.31
CA GLU A 9 -0.62 4.38 -14.05
C GLU A 9 -1.75 4.09 -13.06
N HIS A 10 -2.96 3.77 -13.56
CA HIS A 10 -4.09 3.41 -12.71
C HIS A 10 -3.87 2.05 -12.03
N GLU A 11 -3.40 1.04 -12.79
CA GLU A 11 -3.15 -0.31 -12.28
C GLU A 11 -2.10 -0.32 -11.15
N HIS A 12 -1.06 0.49 -11.29
CA HIS A 12 0.00 0.63 -10.29
C HIS A 12 -0.50 1.33 -9.02
N ALA A 13 -1.30 2.40 -9.17
CA ALA A 13 -1.90 3.10 -8.04
C ALA A 13 -2.86 2.20 -7.25
N GLU A 14 -3.66 1.38 -7.93
CA GLU A 14 -4.54 0.40 -7.30
C GLU A 14 -3.74 -0.66 -6.51
N ALA A 15 -2.65 -1.18 -7.08
CA ALA A 15 -1.80 -2.17 -6.41
C ALA A 15 -1.17 -1.62 -5.12
N VAL A 16 -0.72 -0.35 -5.12
CA VAL A 16 -0.20 0.34 -3.93
C VAL A 16 -1.25 0.47 -2.83
N ILE A 17 -2.47 0.86 -3.19
CA ILE A 17 -3.58 1.01 -2.23
C ILE A 17 -3.94 -0.35 -1.62
N LEU A 18 -4.07 -1.40 -2.43
CA LEU A 18 -4.36 -2.75 -1.97
C LEU A 18 -3.27 -3.28 -1.03
N ALA A 19 -1.99 -3.05 -1.38
CA ALA A 19 -0.85 -3.42 -0.54
C ALA A 19 -0.87 -2.70 0.82
N ALA A 20 -1.20 -1.39 0.82
CA ALA A 20 -1.31 -0.59 2.04
C ALA A 20 -2.43 -1.07 2.95
N GLN A 21 -3.60 -1.36 2.40
CA GLN A 21 -4.76 -1.89 3.13
C GLN A 21 -4.44 -3.26 3.73
N TRP A 22 -3.86 -4.16 2.93
CA TRP A 22 -3.45 -5.49 3.39
C TRP A 22 -2.45 -5.40 4.55
N LEU A 23 -1.44 -4.54 4.43
CA LEU A 23 -0.43 -4.35 5.49
C LEU A 23 -1.04 -3.77 6.77
N ALA A 24 -2.00 -2.86 6.63
CA ALA A 24 -2.71 -2.29 7.77
C ALA A 24 -3.56 -3.34 8.52
N ASP A 25 -3.89 -4.46 7.88
CA ASP A 25 -4.63 -5.59 8.46
C ASP A 25 -3.73 -6.62 9.14
N GLN A 26 -2.45 -6.64 8.80
CA GLN A 26 -1.54 -7.63 9.38
C GLN A 26 -1.29 -7.36 10.88
N ASN A 27 -1.65 -8.34 11.70
CA ASN A 27 -1.34 -8.39 13.11
C ASN A 27 -0.90 -9.83 13.50
N PRO A 28 0.40 -10.10 13.72
CA PRO A 28 1.52 -9.15 13.80
C PRO A 28 1.97 -8.61 12.44
N THR A 29 2.60 -7.44 12.44
CA THR A 29 3.12 -6.81 11.21
C THR A 29 4.27 -7.66 10.63
N PRO A 30 4.24 -7.99 9.32
CA PRO A 30 5.30 -8.77 8.68
C PRO A 30 6.63 -8.02 8.71
N SER A 31 7.72 -8.75 8.93
CA SER A 31 9.09 -8.23 8.85
C SER A 31 9.93 -9.16 7.98
N PRO A 32 10.60 -8.66 6.92
CA PRO A 32 10.71 -7.26 6.50
C PRO A 32 9.55 -6.79 5.59
N ILE A 33 8.98 -5.61 5.88
CA ILE A 33 7.77 -5.08 5.21
C ILE A 33 7.93 -4.91 3.69
N VAL A 34 8.94 -4.15 3.26
CA VAL A 34 9.12 -3.77 1.85
C VAL A 34 9.34 -5.01 0.96
N PRO A 35 10.25 -5.95 1.27
CA PRO A 35 10.37 -7.19 0.51
C PRO A 35 9.09 -8.02 0.45
N THR A 36 8.32 -8.08 1.54
CA THR A 36 7.04 -8.79 1.55
C THR A 36 6.03 -8.16 0.60
N LEU A 37 5.89 -6.83 0.61
CA LEU A 37 4.98 -6.13 -0.30
C LEU A 37 5.38 -6.31 -1.77
N ARG A 38 6.68 -6.16 -2.06
CA ARG A 38 7.22 -6.36 -3.42
C ARG A 38 6.96 -7.78 -3.93
N SER A 39 7.23 -8.79 -3.11
CA SER A 39 7.01 -10.19 -3.50
C SER A 39 5.53 -10.56 -3.65
N ARG A 40 4.63 -9.85 -2.97
CA ARG A 40 3.21 -10.20 -2.91
C ARG A 40 2.38 -9.49 -3.99
N PHE A 41 2.73 -8.24 -4.29
CA PHE A 41 1.96 -7.36 -5.16
C PHE A 41 2.74 -6.94 -6.43
N ASP A 42 3.91 -7.56 -6.66
CA ASP A 42 4.83 -7.25 -7.77
C ASP A 42 5.22 -5.76 -7.87
N LEU A 43 5.26 -5.09 -6.72
CA LEU A 43 5.53 -3.65 -6.65
C LEU A 43 7.03 -3.34 -6.82
N SER A 44 7.30 -2.16 -7.39
CA SER A 44 8.62 -1.54 -7.32
C SER A 44 8.98 -1.15 -5.88
N VAL A 45 10.25 -0.82 -5.65
CA VAL A 45 10.73 -0.36 -4.32
C VAL A 45 9.99 0.89 -3.87
N VAL A 46 9.76 1.84 -4.80
CA VAL A 46 9.13 3.12 -4.49
C VAL A 46 7.68 2.90 -4.05
N GLU A 47 6.95 2.11 -4.82
CA GLU A 47 5.55 1.74 -4.53
C GLU A 47 5.40 0.97 -3.23
N ALA A 48 6.31 0.04 -2.94
CA ALA A 48 6.29 -0.69 -1.68
C ALA A 48 6.57 0.22 -0.47
N CYS A 49 7.47 1.20 -0.61
CA CYS A 49 7.67 2.23 0.41
C CYS A 49 6.44 3.12 0.58
N GLU A 50 5.78 3.48 -0.51
CA GLU A 50 4.56 4.29 -0.50
C GLU A 50 3.40 3.54 0.17
N ALA A 51 3.19 2.27 -0.19
CA ALA A 51 2.23 1.38 0.43
C ALA A 51 2.52 1.19 1.93
N ALA A 52 3.79 1.07 2.32
CA ALA A 52 4.17 1.01 3.74
C ALA A 52 3.79 2.29 4.49
N ALA A 53 4.03 3.47 3.92
CA ALA A 53 3.63 4.75 4.52
C ALA A 53 2.11 4.91 4.61
N LEU A 54 1.38 4.53 3.55
CA LEU A 54 -0.08 4.54 3.51
C LEU A 54 -0.70 3.58 4.54
N SER A 55 -0.10 2.40 4.73
CA SER A 55 -0.57 1.41 5.71
C SER A 55 -0.61 1.99 7.13
N ASN A 56 0.39 2.83 7.48
CA ASN A 56 0.45 3.45 8.79
C ASN A 56 -0.70 4.45 9.00
N ARG A 57 -1.08 5.20 7.96
CA ARG A 57 -2.26 6.06 7.97
C ARG A 57 -3.54 5.25 8.16
N HIS A 58 -3.71 4.16 7.43
CA HIS A 58 -4.88 3.28 7.59
C HIS A 58 -4.99 2.68 9.00
N ARG A 59 -3.86 2.31 9.63
CA ARG A 59 -3.85 1.84 11.03
C ARG A 59 -4.29 2.93 12.01
N ILE A 60 -3.85 4.18 11.81
CA ILE A 60 -4.27 5.31 12.64
C ILE A 60 -5.75 5.58 12.47
N SER A 61 -6.26 5.64 11.23
CA SER A 61 -7.69 5.80 10.96
C SER A 61 -8.52 4.69 11.59
N ARG A 62 -8.09 3.42 11.50
CA ARG A 62 -8.80 2.31 12.16
C ARG A 62 -8.77 2.35 13.69
N ARG A 63 -7.76 2.98 14.30
CA ARG A 63 -7.72 3.19 15.75
C ARG A 63 -8.55 4.39 16.20
N ALA A 64 -8.71 5.40 15.34
CA ALA A 64 -9.45 6.63 15.65
C ALA A 64 -10.96 6.50 15.39
N PHE A 65 -11.36 5.65 14.45
CA PHE A 65 -12.76 5.46 14.03
C PHE A 65 -13.29 4.03 14.27
N GLY A 66 -12.49 3.15 14.87
CA GLY A 66 -12.85 1.76 15.17
C GLY A 66 -13.35 1.55 16.59
#